data_AF-A0A7W0TJ73-F1
#
_entry.id   AF-A0A7W0TJ73-F1
#
_cell.length_a   1.000
_cell.length_b   1.000
_cell.length_c   1.000
_cell.angle_alpha   90.00
_cell.angle_beta   90.00
_cell.angle_gamma   90.00
#
_symmetry.space_group_name_H-M   'P 1'
#
loop_
_entity.id
_entity.type
_entity.pdbx_description
1 polymer ?
#
loop_
_entity_poly.entity_id
_entity_poly.type
_entity_poly.pdbx_seq_one_letter_code
_entity_poly.pdbx_strand_id
1 'polypeptide(L)'
;MAVIANGCGADDSSSDSGTKSSATPAVEPTATAEASAGLVGEWSTQNVCANQVRAFKKAGLDEFVREWVAGNYPGVSSEKVDASSDPCRGAKPVKHSHSLGEDGAFASYDQAGMPVDDGTYKEVDDGTFTLSEPPIRLRYKIDGDKATFKVAVPDCKAKRCRESAAYVVSAFFPRTYERVK
;
A
#
# COMPACT_ATOMS: atom_id res chain seq x y z
N MET A 1 -20.28 -8.33 53.14
CA MET A 1 -21.72 -7.97 53.21
C MET A 1 -22.52 -9.02 52.44
N ALA A 2 -23.84 -9.07 52.61
CA ALA A 2 -24.67 -10.20 52.18
C ALA A 2 -25.11 -10.16 50.71
N VAL A 3 -25.58 -11.31 50.22
CA VAL A 3 -26.23 -11.52 48.91
C VAL A 3 -27.72 -11.19 49.01
N ILE A 4 -28.28 -10.51 47.99
CA ILE A 4 -29.64 -10.77 47.48
C ILE A 4 -29.60 -10.59 45.95
N ALA A 5 -30.33 -11.44 45.21
CA ALA A 5 -30.70 -11.22 43.82
C ALA A 5 -32.24 -11.19 43.71
N ASN A 6 -32.77 -10.24 42.93
CA ASN A 6 -34.14 -10.09 42.44
C ASN A 6 -34.14 -8.86 41.52
N GLY A 7 -34.96 -8.73 40.47
CA GLY A 7 -35.94 -9.65 39.88
C GLY A 7 -36.54 -8.99 38.63
N CYS A 8 -37.26 -9.74 37.79
CA CYS A 8 -37.90 -9.17 36.60
C CYS A 8 -39.14 -8.33 36.94
N GLY A 9 -39.42 -7.31 36.13
CA GLY A 9 -40.66 -6.52 36.13
C GLY A 9 -40.75 -5.72 34.83
N ALA A 10 -41.91 -5.74 34.16
CA ALA A 10 -42.05 -5.25 32.79
C ALA A 10 -43.34 -4.46 32.57
N ASP A 11 -43.23 -3.50 31.64
CA ASP A 11 -44.29 -2.91 30.80
C ASP A 11 -45.43 -2.05 31.39
N ASP A 12 -46.14 -1.42 30.45
CA ASP A 12 -47.32 -0.53 30.50
C ASP A 12 -47.16 0.90 31.10
N SER A 13 -47.64 1.98 30.43
CA SER A 13 -48.19 2.08 29.06
C SER A 13 -48.24 3.53 28.53
N SER A 14 -48.31 3.67 27.20
CA SER A 14 -49.14 4.62 26.39
C SER A 14 -49.51 6.01 26.96
N SER A 15 -49.31 7.18 26.31
CA SER A 15 -48.76 7.57 24.99
C SER A 15 -48.28 9.07 25.07
N ASP A 16 -48.23 10.01 24.10
CA ASP A 16 -48.68 10.11 22.68
C ASP A 16 -47.97 11.28 21.91
N SER A 17 -48.26 11.39 20.61
CA SER A 17 -48.13 12.53 19.66
C SER A 17 -47.14 13.68 19.92
N GLY A 18 -46.09 13.75 19.08
CA GLY A 18 -45.12 14.86 19.03
C GLY A 18 -44.38 14.99 17.69
N THR A 19 -45.10 15.03 16.57
CA THR A 19 -44.53 14.86 15.22
C THR A 19 -43.50 15.94 14.81
N LYS A 20 -42.23 15.54 14.65
CA LYS A 20 -41.22 16.26 13.86
C LYS A 20 -40.37 15.31 13.02
N SER A 21 -40.70 15.21 11.73
CA SER A 21 -39.83 14.57 10.75
C SER A 21 -38.63 15.46 10.42
N SER A 22 -37.52 15.30 11.15
CA SER A 22 -36.22 15.66 10.62
C SER A 22 -35.77 14.55 9.66
N ALA A 23 -35.89 14.78 8.36
CA ALA A 23 -35.30 13.89 7.36
C ALA A 23 -33.78 14.05 7.38
N THR A 24 -33.08 13.17 8.11
CA THR A 24 -31.63 13.02 8.01
C THR A 24 -31.29 12.69 6.55
N PRO A 25 -30.36 13.40 5.89
CA PRO A 25 -29.87 12.98 4.59
C PRO A 25 -29.31 11.57 4.70
N ALA A 26 -29.82 10.64 3.89
CA ALA A 26 -29.19 9.34 3.74
C ALA A 26 -27.82 9.59 3.09
N VAL A 27 -26.75 9.42 3.89
CA VAL A 27 -25.41 9.33 3.35
C VAL A 27 -25.36 8.02 2.58
N GLU A 28 -25.41 8.10 1.25
CA GLU A 28 -25.17 6.92 0.42
C GLU A 28 -23.83 6.31 0.83
N PRO A 29 -23.77 5.00 1.10
CA PRO A 29 -22.48 4.36 1.34
C PRO A 29 -21.65 4.54 0.07
N THR A 30 -20.60 5.37 0.16
CA THR A 30 -19.63 5.48 -0.92
C THR A 30 -19.08 4.09 -1.12
N ALA A 31 -19.39 3.48 -2.27
CA ALA A 31 -18.94 2.13 -2.56
C ALA A 31 -17.40 2.11 -2.55
N THR A 32 -16.84 1.58 -1.46
CA THR A 32 -15.52 0.97 -1.50
C THR A 32 -15.64 -0.11 -2.56
N ALA A 33 -14.95 0.07 -3.69
CA ALA A 33 -14.86 -0.98 -4.69
C ALA A 33 -14.24 -2.19 -3.99
N GLU A 34 -14.99 -3.29 -3.92
CA GLU A 34 -14.49 -4.54 -3.35
C GLU A 34 -13.19 -4.88 -4.05
N ALA A 35 -12.13 -5.09 -3.28
CA ALA A 35 -10.84 -5.45 -3.84
C ALA A 35 -11.02 -6.74 -4.64
N SER A 36 -10.49 -6.76 -5.86
CA SER A 36 -10.62 -7.90 -6.75
C SER A 36 -10.09 -9.15 -6.04
N ALA A 37 -10.86 -10.24 -6.07
CA ALA A 37 -10.50 -11.50 -5.40
C ALA A 37 -9.17 -12.11 -5.91
N GLY A 38 -8.59 -11.55 -6.97
CA GLY A 38 -7.23 -11.82 -7.40
C GLY A 38 -6.17 -10.99 -6.65
N LEU A 39 -6.36 -9.68 -6.45
CA LEU A 39 -5.32 -8.77 -5.94
C LEU A 39 -5.01 -8.98 -4.45
N VAL A 40 -6.03 -9.28 -3.64
CA VAL A 40 -5.93 -9.47 -2.19
C VAL A 40 -4.91 -10.55 -1.81
N GLY A 41 -4.23 -10.34 -0.68
CA GLY A 41 -3.23 -11.26 -0.10
C GLY A 41 -1.81 -10.68 -0.07
N GLU A 42 -0.83 -11.51 0.27
CA GLU A 42 0.59 -11.13 0.29
C GLU A 42 1.34 -11.59 -0.98
N TRP A 43 2.13 -10.67 -1.54
CA TRP A 43 2.91 -10.84 -2.76
C TRP A 43 4.40 -10.65 -2.47
N SER A 44 5.17 -11.74 -2.52
CA SER A 44 6.62 -11.75 -2.28
C SER A 44 7.41 -11.59 -3.58
N THR A 45 8.61 -11.02 -3.48
CA THR A 45 9.53 -10.82 -4.60
C THR A 45 10.98 -10.79 -4.11
N GLN A 46 11.93 -10.78 -5.05
CA GLN A 46 13.33 -10.53 -4.75
C GLN A 46 13.74 -9.15 -5.30
N ASN A 47 14.08 -8.23 -4.39
CA ASN A 47 14.59 -6.91 -4.70
C ASN A 47 16.01 -7.06 -5.27
N VAL A 48 16.28 -6.49 -6.46
CA VAL A 48 17.63 -6.43 -7.05
C VAL A 48 17.94 -4.97 -7.39
N CYS A 49 19.01 -4.41 -6.81
CA CYS A 49 19.26 -2.96 -6.85
C CYS A 49 19.28 -2.40 -8.28
N ALA A 50 19.95 -3.09 -9.21
CA ALA A 50 20.00 -2.66 -10.60
C ALA A 50 18.61 -2.55 -11.26
N ASN A 51 17.61 -3.31 -10.81
CA ASN A 51 16.23 -3.21 -11.29
C ASN A 51 15.55 -1.96 -10.73
N GLN A 52 15.71 -1.69 -9.43
CA GLN A 52 15.18 -0.49 -8.77
C GLN A 52 15.79 0.79 -9.40
N VAL A 53 17.12 0.85 -9.54
CA VAL A 53 17.82 1.97 -10.20
C VAL A 53 17.29 2.20 -11.60
N ARG A 54 17.16 1.16 -12.44
CA ARG A 54 16.59 1.30 -13.79
C ARG A 54 15.14 1.77 -13.78
N ALA A 55 14.35 1.46 -12.75
CA ALA A 55 12.97 1.93 -12.62
C ALA A 55 12.92 3.42 -12.25
N PHE A 56 13.70 3.87 -11.26
CA PHE A 56 13.85 5.30 -10.92
C PHE A 56 14.31 6.13 -12.13
N LYS A 57 15.36 5.69 -12.84
CA LYS A 57 15.84 6.40 -14.05
C LYS A 57 14.80 6.45 -15.17
N LYS A 58 14.04 5.36 -15.37
CA LYS A 58 12.95 5.31 -16.36
C LYS A 58 11.74 6.18 -15.96
N ALA A 59 11.58 6.47 -14.68
CA ALA A 59 10.55 7.37 -14.15
C ALA A 59 10.97 8.87 -14.16
N GLY A 60 12.24 9.18 -14.45
CA GLY A 60 12.77 10.54 -14.30
C GLY A 60 12.93 10.97 -12.84
N LEU A 61 13.26 10.01 -11.96
CA LEU A 61 13.38 10.16 -10.51
C LEU A 61 14.81 9.84 -10.02
N ASP A 62 15.82 10.17 -10.83
CA ASP A 62 17.25 9.91 -10.57
C ASP A 62 17.73 10.48 -9.21
N GLU A 63 17.16 11.58 -8.74
CA GLU A 63 17.52 12.24 -7.47
C GLU A 63 17.22 11.36 -6.24
N PHE A 64 16.22 10.48 -6.34
CA PHE A 64 15.79 9.59 -5.26
C PHE A 64 16.60 8.29 -5.17
N VAL A 65 17.39 7.95 -6.20
CA VAL A 65 18.11 6.66 -6.31
C VAL A 65 18.99 6.39 -5.09
N ARG A 66 19.75 7.39 -4.63
CA ARG A 66 20.69 7.25 -3.50
C ARG A 66 19.98 6.84 -2.21
N GLU A 67 18.87 7.49 -1.90
CA GLU A 67 18.14 7.36 -0.64
C GLU A 67 17.47 5.99 -0.57
N TRP A 68 16.68 5.65 -1.58
CA TRP A 68 15.96 4.37 -1.63
C TRP A 68 16.85 3.15 -1.81
N VAL A 69 18.00 3.27 -2.49
CA VAL A 69 18.97 2.16 -2.56
C VAL A 69 19.70 1.98 -1.23
N ALA A 70 20.00 3.05 -0.49
CA ALA A 70 20.60 2.93 0.84
C ALA A 70 19.62 2.38 1.88
N GLY A 71 18.34 2.74 1.81
CA GLY A 71 17.28 2.19 2.68
C GLY A 71 16.97 0.72 2.39
N ASN A 72 16.83 0.35 1.11
CA ASN A 72 16.30 -0.98 0.74
C ASN A 72 17.35 -2.10 0.66
N TYR A 73 18.66 -1.79 0.77
CA TYR A 73 19.73 -2.79 0.62
C TYR A 73 20.74 -2.76 1.78
N PRO A 74 20.61 -3.68 2.77
CA PRO A 74 21.53 -3.78 3.89
C PRO A 74 23.01 -3.86 3.46
N GLY A 75 23.83 -2.97 4.01
CA GLY A 75 25.25 -2.85 3.70
C GLY A 75 25.58 -1.77 2.66
N VAL A 76 24.60 -1.23 1.93
CA VAL A 76 24.77 0.04 1.20
C VAL A 76 24.69 1.21 2.19
N SER A 77 25.44 2.28 1.93
CA SER A 77 25.44 3.50 2.74
C SER A 77 25.28 4.71 1.83
N SER A 78 24.32 5.58 2.16
CA SER A 78 24.03 6.82 1.45
C SER A 78 25.20 7.81 1.43
N GLU A 79 26.16 7.68 2.36
CA GLU A 79 27.42 8.44 2.41
C GLU A 79 28.49 7.86 1.47
N LYS A 80 28.49 6.55 1.28
CA LYS A 80 29.48 5.81 0.47
C LYS A 80 29.09 5.65 -1.00
N VAL A 81 27.89 6.09 -1.36
CA VAL A 81 27.56 6.48 -2.73
C VAL A 81 28.14 7.89 -2.92
N ASP A 82 29.03 8.11 -3.88
CA ASP A 82 29.24 9.44 -4.47
C ASP A 82 28.42 9.55 -5.77
N ALA A 83 28.24 10.76 -6.32
CA ALA A 83 27.36 10.97 -7.48
C ALA A 83 27.88 10.32 -8.80
N SER A 84 29.14 9.89 -8.84
CA SER A 84 29.76 9.15 -9.94
C SER A 84 29.90 7.64 -9.70
N SER A 85 29.84 7.20 -8.43
CA SER A 85 29.91 5.78 -8.07
C SER A 85 28.68 4.98 -8.46
N ASP A 86 28.86 3.66 -8.63
CA ASP A 86 27.75 2.70 -8.70
C ASP A 86 26.94 2.71 -7.38
N PRO A 87 25.66 3.12 -7.40
CA PRO A 87 24.81 3.11 -6.21
C PRO A 87 24.54 1.69 -5.70
N CYS A 88 24.67 0.67 -6.54
CA CYS A 88 24.47 -0.73 -6.16
C CYS A 88 25.72 -1.41 -5.58
N ARG A 89 26.83 -0.68 -5.39
CA ARG A 89 28.09 -1.23 -4.87
C ARG A 89 27.90 -1.83 -3.47
N GLY A 90 27.90 -3.16 -3.39
CA GLY A 90 27.70 -3.93 -2.17
C GLY A 90 26.26 -4.41 -1.92
N ALA A 91 25.30 -3.94 -2.72
CA ALA A 91 23.91 -4.39 -2.63
C ALA A 91 23.79 -5.88 -3.00
N LYS A 92 23.13 -6.66 -2.15
CA LYS A 92 22.75 -8.05 -2.42
C LYS A 92 21.26 -8.14 -2.75
N PRO A 93 20.80 -9.17 -3.48
CA PRO A 93 19.37 -9.42 -3.62
C PRO A 93 18.74 -9.70 -2.24
N VAL A 94 17.61 -9.06 -1.92
CA VAL A 94 16.87 -9.28 -0.66
C VAL A 94 15.44 -9.74 -0.94
N LYS A 95 14.86 -10.58 -0.06
CA LYS A 95 13.43 -10.87 -0.07
C LYS A 95 12.67 -9.62 0.42
N HIS A 96 11.52 -9.37 -0.18
CA HIS A 96 10.57 -8.34 0.24
C HIS A 96 9.16 -8.82 -0.11
N SER A 97 8.14 -8.33 0.57
CA SER A 97 6.75 -8.60 0.22
C SER A 97 5.84 -7.42 0.53
N HIS A 98 4.66 -7.40 -0.08
CA HIS A 98 3.59 -6.48 0.25
C HIS A 98 2.28 -7.24 0.48
N SER A 99 1.51 -6.85 1.50
CA SER A 99 0.13 -7.30 1.70
C SER A 99 -0.86 -6.26 1.19
N LEU A 100 -1.97 -6.74 0.63
CA LEU A 100 -3.13 -5.95 0.24
C LEU A 100 -4.38 -6.60 0.88
N GLY A 101 -4.99 -5.91 1.86
CA GLY A 101 -6.17 -6.36 2.59
C GLY A 101 -7.49 -6.06 1.86
N GLU A 102 -8.55 -6.80 2.20
CA GLU A 102 -9.91 -6.61 1.65
C GLU A 102 -10.51 -5.24 2.03
N ASP A 103 -10.06 -4.69 3.15
CA ASP A 103 -10.42 -3.37 3.71
C ASP A 103 -9.68 -2.19 3.07
N GLY A 104 -8.76 -2.45 2.13
CA GLY A 104 -7.88 -1.45 1.54
C GLY A 104 -6.58 -1.19 2.32
N ALA A 105 -6.27 -1.98 3.36
CA ALA A 105 -4.99 -1.88 4.06
C ALA A 105 -3.81 -2.32 3.17
N PHE A 106 -2.69 -1.63 3.29
CA PHE A 106 -1.43 -1.95 2.62
C PHE A 106 -0.29 -2.02 3.65
N ALA A 107 0.59 -3.02 3.54
CA ALA A 107 1.85 -3.03 4.26
C ALA A 107 2.98 -3.66 3.42
N SER A 108 4.23 -3.30 3.75
CA SER A 108 5.45 -3.86 3.15
C SER A 108 6.34 -4.48 4.22
N TYR A 109 6.97 -5.61 3.91
CA TYR A 109 7.76 -6.39 4.86
C TYR A 109 9.19 -6.64 4.36
N ASP A 110 10.17 -6.59 5.26
CA ASP A 110 11.58 -6.84 4.96
C ASP A 110 11.90 -8.33 4.76
N GLN A 111 13.18 -8.65 4.56
CA GLN A 111 13.65 -10.05 4.43
C GLN A 111 13.40 -10.94 5.66
N ALA A 112 13.12 -10.37 6.83
CA ALA A 112 12.80 -11.07 8.07
C ALA A 112 11.28 -11.15 8.33
N GLY A 113 10.44 -10.54 7.49
CA GLY A 113 8.99 -10.44 7.68
C GLY A 113 8.57 -9.31 8.62
N MET A 114 9.47 -8.39 8.97
CA MET A 114 9.15 -7.22 9.79
C MET A 114 8.51 -6.13 8.92
N PRO A 115 7.42 -5.48 9.37
CA PRO A 115 6.83 -4.36 8.62
C PRO A 115 7.79 -3.17 8.55
N VAL A 116 7.88 -2.55 7.38
CA VAL A 116 8.75 -1.38 7.10
C VAL A 116 8.01 -0.16 6.55
N ASP A 117 6.90 -0.37 5.85
CA ASP A 117 5.97 0.66 5.40
C ASP A 117 4.53 0.16 5.60
N ASP A 118 3.60 1.05 5.90
CA ASP A 118 2.15 0.80 5.89
C ASP A 118 1.39 1.90 5.13
N GLY A 119 0.06 1.75 5.04
CA GLY A 119 -0.82 2.75 4.45
C GLY A 119 -2.12 2.15 3.94
N THR A 120 -2.76 2.85 3.00
CA THR A 120 -3.97 2.38 2.32
C THR A 120 -3.78 2.38 0.80
N TYR A 121 -4.37 1.39 0.15
CA TYR A 121 -4.53 1.34 -1.30
C TYR A 121 -6.03 1.43 -1.65
N LYS A 122 -6.32 1.69 -2.93
CA LYS A 122 -7.70 1.69 -3.44
C LYS A 122 -7.73 1.18 -4.88
N GLU A 123 -8.54 0.16 -5.16
CA GLU A 123 -8.86 -0.22 -6.54
C GLU A 123 -9.69 0.88 -7.22
N VAL A 124 -9.37 1.18 -8.49
CA VAL A 124 -9.98 2.29 -9.25
C VAL A 124 -10.57 1.87 -10.60
N ASP A 125 -10.10 0.75 -11.17
CA ASP A 125 -10.69 0.03 -12.30
C ASP A 125 -10.08 -1.38 -12.36
N ASP A 126 -10.71 -2.32 -13.08
CA ASP A 126 -10.23 -3.70 -13.24
C ASP A 126 -8.76 -3.73 -13.70
N GLY A 127 -7.85 -4.20 -12.83
CA GLY A 127 -6.42 -4.21 -13.13
C GLY A 127 -5.67 -2.91 -12.78
N THR A 128 -6.27 -1.93 -12.09
CA THR A 128 -5.56 -0.77 -11.52
C THR A 128 -5.99 -0.46 -10.08
N PHE A 129 -5.00 -0.27 -9.20
CA PHE A 129 -5.18 0.42 -7.91
C PHE A 129 -4.32 1.70 -7.80
N THR A 130 -4.58 2.50 -6.77
CA THR A 130 -3.77 3.65 -6.36
C THR A 130 -3.16 3.44 -4.98
N LEU A 131 -1.96 4.00 -4.77
CA LEU A 131 -1.23 4.03 -3.50
C LEU A 131 -0.58 5.42 -3.30
N SER A 132 -0.33 5.79 -2.04
CA SER A 132 0.18 7.10 -1.61
C SER A 132 -0.80 8.27 -1.79
N GLU A 133 -0.42 9.45 -1.28
CA GLU A 133 -1.23 10.68 -1.29
C GLU A 133 -0.30 11.88 -1.59
N PRO A 134 -0.25 12.41 -2.83
CA PRO A 134 -1.20 12.17 -3.92
C PRO A 134 -1.13 10.76 -4.53
N PRO A 135 -2.27 10.21 -4.98
CA PRO A 135 -2.38 8.84 -5.46
C PRO A 135 -1.63 8.62 -6.78
N ILE A 136 -0.73 7.64 -6.78
CA ILE A 136 -0.05 7.13 -7.97
C ILE A 136 -0.77 5.85 -8.43
N ARG A 137 -1.10 5.75 -9.72
CA ARG A 137 -1.77 4.57 -10.28
C ARG A 137 -0.79 3.43 -10.54
N LEU A 138 -1.17 2.20 -10.18
CA LEU A 138 -0.45 0.96 -10.46
C LEU A 138 -1.35 0.02 -11.23
N ARG A 139 -0.94 -0.37 -12.44
CA ARG A 139 -1.59 -1.47 -13.16
C ARG A 139 -1.02 -2.81 -12.71
N TYR A 140 -1.87 -3.79 -12.49
CA TYR A 140 -1.48 -5.16 -12.19
C TYR A 140 -1.93 -6.14 -13.28
N LYS A 141 -1.28 -7.29 -13.33
CA LYS A 141 -1.75 -8.50 -14.01
C LYS A 141 -1.42 -9.70 -13.14
N ILE A 142 -2.38 -10.61 -13.00
CA ILE A 142 -2.28 -11.80 -12.16
C ILE A 142 -2.54 -13.04 -13.03
N ASP A 143 -1.72 -14.07 -12.83
CA ASP A 143 -1.76 -15.37 -13.49
C ASP A 143 -1.52 -16.44 -12.41
N GLY A 144 -2.62 -16.93 -11.82
CA GLY A 144 -2.60 -17.82 -10.66
C GLY A 144 -1.85 -17.21 -9.46
N ASP A 145 -0.76 -17.86 -9.06
CA ASP A 145 0.12 -17.42 -7.96
C ASP A 145 1.12 -16.33 -8.38
N LYS A 146 1.06 -15.78 -9.59
CA LYS A 146 2.04 -14.79 -10.08
C LYS A 146 1.39 -13.45 -10.39
N ALA A 147 2.02 -12.38 -9.90
CA ALA A 147 1.63 -11.01 -10.23
C ALA A 147 2.77 -10.25 -10.94
N THR A 148 2.38 -9.27 -11.75
CA THR A 148 3.28 -8.23 -12.26
C THR A 148 2.62 -6.88 -12.06
N PHE A 149 3.39 -5.91 -11.54
CA PHE A 149 2.92 -4.55 -11.28
C PHE A 149 3.66 -3.55 -12.16
N LYS A 150 2.95 -2.50 -12.57
CA LYS A 150 3.46 -1.43 -13.43
C LYS A 150 2.92 -0.08 -12.96
N VAL A 151 3.76 0.63 -12.20
CA VAL A 151 3.52 2.02 -11.82
C VAL A 151 3.35 2.90 -13.06
N ALA A 152 2.30 3.71 -13.06
CA ALA A 152 2.05 4.76 -14.05
C ALA A 152 2.42 6.11 -13.43
N VAL A 153 3.73 6.40 -13.41
CA VAL A 153 4.27 7.67 -12.91
C VAL A 153 3.73 8.83 -13.74
N PRO A 154 3.03 9.82 -13.13
CA PRO A 154 2.53 10.99 -13.83
C PRO A 154 3.63 12.07 -13.95
N ASP A 155 3.35 13.12 -14.72
CA ASP A 155 4.27 14.26 -14.89
C ASP A 155 4.33 15.16 -13.63
N CYS A 156 5.05 14.69 -12.62
CA CYS A 156 5.10 15.29 -11.29
C CYS A 156 5.92 16.59 -11.24
N LYS A 157 5.28 17.74 -11.49
CA LYS A 157 5.89 19.07 -11.27
C LYS A 157 6.12 19.38 -9.78
N ALA A 158 5.19 18.99 -8.91
CA ALA A 158 5.28 19.23 -7.46
C ALA A 158 6.19 18.22 -6.75
N LYS A 159 6.96 18.68 -5.75
CA LYS A 159 7.87 17.82 -4.94
C LYS A 159 7.13 16.62 -4.34
N ARG A 160 5.99 16.86 -3.67
CA ARG A 160 5.15 15.81 -3.06
C ARG A 160 4.70 14.73 -4.06
N CYS A 161 4.41 15.10 -5.31
CA CYS A 161 4.08 14.13 -6.36
C CYS A 161 5.27 13.24 -6.70
N ARG A 162 6.48 13.84 -6.86
CA ARG A 162 7.71 13.07 -7.09
C ARG A 162 8.04 12.14 -5.91
N GLU A 163 7.77 12.56 -4.68
CA GLU A 163 7.97 11.75 -3.47
C GLU A 163 7.02 10.55 -3.43
N SER A 164 5.71 10.75 -3.67
CA SER A 164 4.76 9.65 -3.82
C SER A 164 5.11 8.73 -4.99
N ALA A 165 5.55 9.27 -6.12
CA ALA A 165 6.03 8.47 -7.25
C ALA A 165 7.29 7.68 -6.92
N ALA A 166 8.24 8.25 -6.16
CA ALA A 166 9.46 7.59 -5.71
C ALA A 166 9.17 6.42 -4.77
N TYR A 167 8.31 6.63 -3.77
CA TYR A 167 7.83 5.57 -2.88
C TYR A 167 7.16 4.43 -3.65
N VAL A 168 6.19 4.76 -4.52
CA VAL A 168 5.44 3.74 -5.27
C VAL A 168 6.31 3.02 -6.30
N VAL A 169 7.30 3.69 -6.92
CA VAL A 169 8.34 3.04 -7.75
C VAL A 169 9.27 2.16 -6.91
N SER A 170 9.60 2.55 -5.67
CA SER A 170 10.44 1.78 -4.76
C SER A 170 9.79 0.46 -4.34
N ALA A 171 8.50 0.49 -3.99
CA ALA A 171 7.70 -0.70 -3.69
C ALA A 171 7.48 -1.55 -4.97
N PHE A 172 6.98 -0.94 -6.05
CA PHE A 172 6.45 -1.66 -7.21
C PHE A 172 7.26 -1.54 -8.51
N PHE A 173 8.60 -1.49 -8.43
CA PHE A 173 9.43 -1.51 -9.65
C PHE A 173 9.25 -2.82 -10.44
N PRO A 174 9.32 -2.80 -11.80
CA PRO A 174 8.90 -3.93 -12.62
C PRO A 174 9.69 -5.23 -12.38
N ARG A 175 8.95 -6.28 -12.01
CA ARG A 175 9.40 -7.64 -11.71
C ARG A 175 8.20 -8.58 -11.58
N THR A 176 8.47 -9.88 -11.51
CA THR A 176 7.49 -10.87 -11.06
C THR A 176 7.40 -10.85 -9.53
N TYR A 177 6.18 -11.03 -9.04
CA TYR A 177 5.86 -11.31 -7.65
C TYR A 177 5.17 -12.67 -7.58
N GLU A 178 5.36 -13.39 -6.49
CA GLU A 178 4.75 -14.70 -6.24
C GLU A 178 3.92 -14.62 -4.96
N ARG A 179 2.70 -15.18 -5.00
CA ARG A 179 1.75 -15.19 -3.90
C ARG A 179 2.31 -16.02 -2.73
N VAL A 180 2.28 -15.47 -1.53
CA VAL A 180 2.63 -16.18 -0.29
C VAL A 180 1.47 -17.10 0.10
N LYS A 181 1.79 -18.26 0.68
CA LYS A 181 0.88 -19.37 0.99
C LYS A 181 1.03 -19.81 2.43
#